data_AF-A0A1Y3E4N9-F1
#
_entry.id   AF-A0A1Y3E4N9-F1
#
_cell.length_a   1.000
_cell.length_b   1.000
_cell.length_c   1.000
_cell.angle_alpha   90.00
_cell.angle_beta   90.00
_cell.angle_gamma   90.00
#
_symmetry.space_group_name_H-M   'P 1'
#
loop_
_entity.id
_entity.type
_entity.pdbx_description
1 polymer ?
#
loop_
_entity_poly.entity_id
_entity_poly.type
_entity_poly.pdbx_seq_one_letter_code
_entity_poly.pdbx_strand_id
1 'polypeptide(L)'
;MEMERFRSDLGRYLRRKIGFEAVMRIRLSYGLSVHSFFGNFFVCSSNMAKLSNVNPDSAFGVLLNLDDNIDQPVVCIQAAVLYSTCHGQRRIRVHTICLPTSESILEIHNAADLPAIIALISRMVEKKSHICLAVDRCLYQQGTIQMAREASVNAVIDCLYAFRSASSSREYGTLLCSRNMRLFPIFILALLKSVS
;
A
#
# COMPACT_ATOMS: atom_id res chain seq x y z
N MET A 1 17.03 24.94 16.81
CA MET A 1 16.38 24.18 15.72
C MET A 1 16.46 22.66 15.90
N GLU A 2 17.63 22.00 15.79
CA GLU A 2 17.68 20.52 15.90
C GLU A 2 17.32 19.98 17.29
N MET A 3 17.80 20.63 18.34
CA MET A 3 17.47 20.28 19.73
C MET A 3 15.97 20.43 20.03
N GLU A 4 15.33 21.46 19.46
CA GLU A 4 13.89 21.69 19.62
C GLU A 4 13.06 20.65 18.87
N ARG A 5 13.49 20.28 17.64
CA ARG A 5 12.88 19.19 16.87
C ARG A 5 12.98 17.88 17.64
N PHE A 6 14.17 17.52 18.13
CA PHE A 6 14.37 16.31 18.93
C PHE A 6 13.50 16.30 20.19
N ARG A 7 13.45 17.41 20.93
CA ARG A 7 12.62 17.53 22.13
C ARG A 7 11.13 17.37 21.80
N SER A 8 10.67 17.95 20.69
CA SER A 8 9.30 17.80 20.21
C SER A 8 8.98 16.36 19.84
N ASP A 9 9.84 15.73 19.04
CA ASP A 9 9.66 14.35 18.55
C ASP A 9 9.69 13.34 19.70
N LEU A 10 10.65 13.48 20.62
CA LEU A 10 10.72 12.66 21.83
C LEU A 10 9.50 12.89 22.71
N GLY A 11 9.09 14.15 22.89
CA GLY A 11 7.89 14.50 23.64
C GLY A 11 6.61 13.91 23.03
N ARG A 12 6.51 13.81 21.70
CA ARG A 12 5.40 13.13 21.01
C ARG A 12 5.50 11.61 21.21
N TYR A 13 6.69 11.04 21.05
CA TYR A 13 6.93 9.61 21.18
C TYR A 13 6.54 9.06 22.56
N LEU A 14 6.84 9.80 23.63
CA LEU A 14 6.53 9.41 25.00
C LEU A 14 5.04 9.59 25.37
N ARG A 15 4.33 10.51 24.71
CA ARG A 15 2.92 10.82 25.02
C ARG A 15 1.92 10.13 24.10
N ARG A 16 2.36 9.62 22.94
CA ARG A 16 1.47 8.95 21.99
C ARG A 16 0.88 7.67 22.60
N LYS A 17 -0.29 7.29 22.10
CA LYS A 17 -0.92 6.02 22.47
C LYS A 17 -0.14 4.87 21.84
N ILE A 18 0.34 3.93 22.65
CA ILE A 18 1.05 2.73 22.20
C ILE A 18 0.28 1.50 22.67
N GLY A 19 0.06 0.57 21.74
CA GLY A 19 -0.42 -0.78 22.01
C GLY A 19 0.73 -1.79 21.93
N PHE A 20 0.71 -2.79 22.80
CA PHE A 20 1.72 -3.84 22.89
C PHE A 20 1.15 -5.21 22.51
N GLU A 21 2.05 -6.12 22.13
CA GLU A 21 1.73 -7.53 21.81
C GLU A 21 0.55 -7.64 20.85
N ALA A 22 0.62 -6.85 19.78
CA ALA A 22 -0.48 -6.69 18.88
C ALA A 22 -0.47 -7.78 17.82
N VAL A 23 -1.66 -8.26 17.46
CA VAL A 23 -1.88 -9.21 16.39
C VAL A 23 -2.94 -8.63 15.48
N MET A 24 -2.59 -8.45 14.21
CA MET A 24 -3.50 -8.01 13.15
C MET A 24 -3.93 -9.22 12.33
N ARG A 25 -5.23 -9.33 12.08
CA ARG A 25 -5.83 -10.31 11.17
C ARG A 25 -6.69 -9.60 10.14
N ILE A 26 -6.55 -9.99 8.89
CA ILE A 26 -7.37 -9.50 7.78
C ILE A 26 -8.35 -10.59 7.39
N ARG A 27 -9.62 -10.21 7.25
CA ARG A 27 -10.69 -11.03 6.68
C ARG A 27 -11.18 -10.36 5.42
N LEU A 28 -11.41 -11.16 4.39
CA LEU A 28 -11.81 -10.70 3.07
C LEU A 28 -13.08 -11.46 2.68
N SER A 29 -13.92 -10.85 1.85
CA SER A 29 -14.99 -11.54 1.13
C SER A 29 -14.44 -12.66 0.24
N TYR A 30 -15.32 -13.56 -0.18
CA TYR A 30 -14.99 -14.61 -1.15
C TYR A 30 -14.37 -14.02 -2.44
N GLY A 31 -13.44 -14.77 -3.05
CA GLY A 31 -12.71 -14.37 -4.25
C GLY A 31 -11.52 -13.42 -4.02
N LEU A 32 -11.30 -12.99 -2.78
CA LEU A 32 -10.15 -12.14 -2.42
C LEU A 32 -9.19 -12.88 -1.47
N SER A 33 -7.90 -12.75 -1.72
CA SER A 33 -6.84 -13.21 -0.81
C SER A 33 -5.79 -12.15 -0.56
N VAL A 34 -5.01 -12.30 0.51
CA VAL A 34 -3.86 -11.43 0.77
C VAL A 34 -2.65 -11.96 0.02
N HIS A 35 -2.16 -11.19 -0.95
CA HIS A 35 -0.93 -11.51 -1.66
C HIS A 35 0.30 -11.17 -0.83
N SER A 36 0.34 -9.96 -0.26
CA SER A 36 1.53 -9.48 0.44
C SER A 36 1.23 -8.40 1.46
N PHE A 37 1.93 -8.47 2.59
CA PHE A 37 1.96 -7.41 3.59
C PHE A 37 3.21 -6.53 3.44
N PHE A 38 3.06 -5.24 3.72
CA PHE A 38 4.13 -4.24 3.70
C PHE A 38 4.11 -3.39 4.98
N GLY A 39 5.25 -3.30 5.67
CA GLY A 39 5.43 -2.49 6.88
C GLY A 39 6.31 -3.19 7.90
N ASN A 40 6.43 -2.57 9.08
CA ASN A 40 7.29 -3.06 10.15
C ASN A 40 6.52 -4.00 11.09
N PHE A 41 6.50 -5.29 10.76
CA PHE A 41 5.87 -6.35 11.55
C PHE A 41 6.43 -7.72 11.14
N PHE A 42 6.06 -8.74 11.90
CA PHE A 42 6.40 -10.13 11.61
C PHE A 42 5.16 -10.87 11.07
N VAL A 43 5.24 -11.43 9.87
CA VAL A 43 4.12 -12.20 9.29
C VAL A 43 4.14 -13.61 9.85
N CYS A 44 3.04 -14.05 10.44
CA CYS A 44 2.92 -15.41 10.98
C CYS A 44 2.19 -16.36 10.03
N SER A 45 1.21 -15.86 9.30
CA SER A 45 0.48 -16.61 8.27
C SER A 45 -0.05 -15.67 7.19
N SER A 46 -0.60 -16.22 6.11
CA SER A 46 -1.06 -15.46 4.93
C SER A 46 -2.01 -14.31 5.24
N ASN A 47 -2.79 -14.39 6.34
CA ASN A 47 -3.77 -13.37 6.74
C ASN A 47 -3.51 -12.78 8.14
N MET A 48 -2.33 -13.03 8.73
CA MET A 48 -2.04 -12.65 10.12
C MET A 48 -0.61 -12.09 10.29
N ALA A 49 -0.53 -10.90 10.88
CA ALA A 49 0.71 -10.21 11.20
C ALA A 49 0.82 -9.93 12.72
N LYS A 50 1.99 -10.18 13.30
CA LYS A 50 2.35 -9.81 14.68
C LYS A 50 3.12 -8.50 14.68
N LEU A 51 2.69 -7.59 15.53
CA LEU A 51 3.30 -6.27 15.69
C LEU A 51 3.71 -6.12 17.16
N SER A 52 5.01 -5.93 17.40
CA SER A 52 5.53 -5.75 18.77
C SER A 52 4.95 -4.51 19.43
N ASN A 53 4.81 -3.43 18.66
CA ASN A 53 4.07 -2.24 19.04
C ASN A 53 3.16 -1.75 17.91
N VAL A 54 2.03 -1.15 18.29
CA VAL A 54 1.14 -0.43 17.38
C VAL A 54 1.00 0.99 17.89
N ASN A 55 1.17 1.95 16.99
CA ASN A 55 1.09 3.37 17.29
C ASN A 55 0.31 4.08 16.18
N PRO A 56 -0.30 5.24 16.45
CA PRO A 56 -1.13 5.95 15.48
C PRO A 56 -0.33 6.53 14.29
N ASP A 57 0.99 6.63 14.41
CA ASP A 57 1.86 7.19 13.37
C ASP A 57 2.35 6.10 12.38
N SER A 58 2.07 4.82 12.66
CA SER A 58 2.48 3.69 11.83
C SER A 58 1.38 3.32 10.84
N ALA A 59 1.77 3.09 9.60
CA ALA A 59 0.88 2.66 8.54
C ALA A 59 1.37 1.35 7.90
N PHE A 60 0.41 0.52 7.53
CA PHE A 60 0.62 -0.81 6.93
C PHE A 60 -0.01 -0.84 5.54
N GLY A 61 0.67 -1.50 4.60
CA GLY A 61 0.16 -1.76 3.27
C GLY A 61 -0.18 -3.24 3.13
N VAL A 62 -1.26 -3.54 2.42
CA VAL A 62 -1.69 -4.91 2.13
C VAL A 62 -2.06 -4.94 0.67
N LEU A 63 -1.37 -5.78 -0.09
CA LEU A 63 -1.72 -6.08 -1.48
C LEU A 63 -2.64 -7.29 -1.48
N LEU A 64 -3.77 -7.13 -2.15
CA LEU A 64 -4.79 -8.16 -2.30
C LEU A 64 -4.72 -8.76 -3.69
N ASN A 65 -5.06 -10.04 -3.79
CA ASN A 65 -5.29 -10.74 -5.05
C ASN A 65 -6.78 -10.99 -5.24
N LEU A 66 -7.16 -11.04 -6.52
CA LEU A 66 -8.46 -11.50 -6.98
C LEU A 66 -8.26 -12.93 -7.52
N ASP A 67 -8.67 -13.92 -6.74
CA ASP A 67 -8.44 -15.34 -7.08
C ASP A 67 -9.60 -15.93 -7.88
N ASP A 68 -10.83 -15.50 -7.59
CA ASP A 68 -12.05 -15.94 -8.27
C ASP A 68 -12.86 -14.73 -8.77
N ASN A 69 -13.78 -15.00 -9.72
CA ASN A 69 -14.76 -14.01 -10.14
C ASN A 69 -15.69 -13.67 -8.96
N ILE A 70 -15.90 -12.37 -8.74
CA ILE A 70 -16.79 -11.88 -7.68
C ILE A 70 -18.14 -11.55 -8.29
N ASP A 71 -19.13 -12.41 -8.04
CA ASP A 71 -20.50 -12.21 -8.51
C ASP A 71 -21.30 -11.27 -7.59
N GLN A 72 -20.80 -10.98 -6.39
CA GLN A 72 -21.48 -10.11 -5.44
C GLN A 72 -21.29 -8.63 -5.80
N PRO A 73 -22.31 -7.76 -5.61
CA PRO A 73 -22.23 -6.33 -5.93
C PRO A 73 -21.31 -5.55 -4.99
N VAL A 74 -20.94 -6.13 -3.84
CA VAL A 74 -20.12 -5.49 -2.80
C VAL A 74 -19.16 -6.52 -2.22
N VAL A 75 -17.91 -6.12 -2.06
CA VAL A 75 -16.90 -6.85 -1.28
C VAL A 75 -16.56 -6.12 0.01
N CYS A 76 -16.26 -6.91 1.03
CA CYS A 76 -15.95 -6.42 2.36
C CYS A 76 -14.50 -6.80 2.72
N ILE A 77 -13.77 -5.82 3.25
CA ILE A 77 -12.43 -6.01 3.80
C ILE A 77 -12.51 -5.62 5.26
N GLN A 78 -12.10 -6.52 6.15
CA GLN A 78 -12.11 -6.28 7.58
C GLN A 78 -10.71 -6.51 8.18
N ALA A 79 -10.16 -5.46 8.78
CA ALA A 79 -8.93 -5.52 9.55
C ALA A 79 -9.26 -5.50 11.04
N ALA A 80 -8.84 -6.53 11.78
CA ALA A 80 -8.99 -6.61 13.22
C ALA A 80 -7.60 -6.64 13.88
N VAL A 81 -7.37 -5.72 14.82
CA VAL A 81 -6.14 -5.63 15.61
C VAL A 81 -6.46 -5.88 17.07
N LEU A 82 -5.95 -6.99 17.60
CA LEU A 82 -5.96 -7.31 19.03
C LEU A 82 -4.68 -6.77 19.65
N TYR A 83 -4.75 -5.93 20.68
CA TYR A 83 -3.58 -5.33 21.33
C TYR A 83 -3.82 -5.08 22.83
N SER A 84 -2.74 -4.89 23.58
CA SER A 84 -2.81 -4.48 25.00
C SER A 84 -2.46 -3.02 25.13
N THR A 85 -3.29 -2.27 25.84
CA THR A 85 -3.01 -0.86 26.15
C THR A 85 -1.97 -0.75 27.27
N CYS A 86 -1.33 0.42 27.39
CA CYS A 86 -0.45 0.73 28.54
C CYS A 86 -1.16 0.71 29.91
N HIS A 87 -2.49 0.66 29.94
CA HIS A 87 -3.29 0.56 31.17
C HIS A 87 -3.65 -0.90 31.51
N GLY A 88 -3.02 -1.88 30.87
CA GLY A 88 -3.26 -3.31 31.14
C GLY A 88 -4.52 -3.90 30.52
N GLN A 89 -5.26 -3.15 29.68
CA GLN A 89 -6.49 -3.65 29.06
C GLN A 89 -6.19 -4.30 27.70
N ARG A 90 -6.68 -5.53 27.50
CA ARG A 90 -6.69 -6.21 26.20
C ARG A 90 -7.89 -5.74 25.39
N ARG A 91 -7.65 -5.15 24.22
CA ARG A 91 -8.70 -4.56 23.35
C ARG A 91 -8.60 -5.09 21.93
N ILE A 92 -9.74 -5.16 21.25
CA ILE A 92 -9.83 -5.43 19.82
C ILE A 92 -10.33 -4.16 19.14
N ARG A 93 -9.61 -3.71 18.10
CA ARG A 93 -10.07 -2.66 17.19
C ARG A 93 -10.38 -3.29 15.84
N VAL A 94 -11.56 -3.01 15.31
CA VAL A 94 -12.00 -3.54 14.02
C VAL A 94 -12.30 -2.38 13.08
N HIS A 95 -11.80 -2.46 11.86
CA HIS A 95 -12.16 -1.60 10.74
C HIS A 95 -12.73 -2.47 9.64
N THR A 96 -13.91 -2.10 9.14
CA THR A 96 -14.57 -2.76 8.01
C THR A 96 -14.80 -1.72 6.93
N ILE A 97 -14.38 -2.01 5.71
CA ILE A 97 -14.70 -1.23 4.52
C ILE A 97 -15.45 -2.11 3.54
N CYS A 98 -16.46 -1.55 2.89
CA CYS A 98 -17.26 -2.20 1.87
C CYS A 98 -17.08 -1.43 0.56
N LEU A 99 -16.72 -2.12 -0.52
CA LEU A 99 -16.44 -1.53 -1.82
C LEU A 99 -17.38 -2.16 -2.86
N PRO A 100 -18.00 -1.36 -3.75
CA PRO A 100 -18.79 -1.89 -4.85
C PRO A 100 -17.89 -2.60 -5.86
N THR A 101 -18.42 -3.65 -6.49
CA THR A 101 -17.77 -4.32 -7.63
C THR A 101 -18.26 -3.72 -8.94
N SER A 102 -17.41 -3.74 -9.96
CA SER A 102 -17.75 -3.31 -11.31
C SER A 102 -16.90 -4.05 -12.32
N GLU A 103 -17.49 -4.38 -13.47
CA GLU A 103 -16.82 -4.95 -14.63
C GLU A 103 -16.24 -3.85 -15.54
N SER A 104 -16.68 -2.60 -15.36
CA SER A 104 -16.27 -1.46 -16.18
C SER A 104 -14.93 -0.89 -15.71
N ILE A 105 -13.90 -1.03 -16.55
CA ILE A 105 -12.56 -0.46 -16.31
C ILE A 105 -12.65 1.07 -16.08
N LEU A 106 -13.55 1.76 -16.76
CA LEU A 106 -13.73 3.21 -16.61
C LEU A 106 -14.23 3.58 -15.21
N GLU A 107 -15.16 2.80 -14.66
CA GLU A 107 -15.67 3.01 -13.29
C GLU A 107 -14.59 2.72 -12.25
N ILE A 108 -13.80 1.67 -12.44
CA ILE A 108 -12.66 1.33 -11.57
C ILE A 108 -11.63 2.47 -11.58
N HIS A 109 -11.25 2.98 -12.75
CA HIS A 109 -10.31 4.10 -12.87
C HIS A 109 -10.82 5.41 -12.28
N ASN A 110 -12.14 5.60 -12.24
CA ASN A 110 -12.78 6.75 -11.61
C ASN A 110 -12.95 6.56 -10.10
N ALA A 111 -12.98 5.33 -9.59
CA ALA A 111 -13.02 5.05 -8.16
C ALA A 111 -11.62 4.95 -7.50
N ALA A 112 -10.56 4.95 -8.31
CA ALA A 112 -9.18 4.76 -7.84
C ALA A 112 -8.70 5.87 -6.86
N ASP A 113 -8.23 5.45 -5.69
CA ASP A 113 -7.56 6.31 -4.70
C ASP A 113 -6.06 6.40 -5.00
N LEU A 114 -5.68 7.48 -5.69
CA LEU A 114 -4.32 7.70 -6.13
C LEU A 114 -3.29 7.76 -4.97
N PRO A 115 -3.49 8.54 -3.89
CA PRO A 115 -2.61 8.50 -2.72
C PRO A 115 -2.37 7.10 -2.14
N ALA A 116 -3.41 6.28 -2.03
CA ALA A 116 -3.27 4.91 -1.52
C ALA A 116 -2.45 4.03 -2.47
N ILE A 117 -2.68 4.14 -3.78
CA ILE A 117 -1.91 3.43 -4.83
C ILE A 117 -0.43 3.80 -4.73
N ILE A 118 -0.11 5.10 -4.65
CA ILE A 118 1.28 5.57 -4.57
C ILE A 118 1.95 5.08 -3.29
N ALA A 119 1.27 5.17 -2.14
CA ALA A 119 1.78 4.69 -0.87
C ALA A 119 2.08 3.18 -0.89
N LEU A 120 1.26 2.39 -1.59
CA LEU A 120 1.51 0.95 -1.74
C LEU A 120 2.67 0.68 -2.69
N ILE A 121 2.73 1.36 -3.84
CA ILE A 121 3.83 1.24 -4.81
C ILE A 121 5.17 1.62 -4.17
N SER A 122 5.23 2.70 -3.39
CA SER A 122 6.43 3.10 -2.65
C SER A 122 6.95 1.97 -1.77
N ARG A 123 6.05 1.34 -1.00
CA ARG A 123 6.40 0.23 -0.13
C ARG A 123 6.79 -1.03 -0.89
N MET A 124 6.21 -1.26 -2.07
CA MET A 124 6.61 -2.35 -2.96
C MET A 124 8.03 -2.14 -3.51
N VAL A 125 8.35 -0.91 -3.94
CA VAL A 125 9.69 -0.52 -4.41
C VAL A 125 10.73 -0.65 -3.28
N GLU A 126 10.44 -0.11 -2.10
CA GLU A 126 11.28 -0.25 -0.90
C GLU A 126 11.51 -1.72 -0.55
N LYS A 127 10.44 -2.53 -0.50
CA LYS A 127 10.54 -3.96 -0.17
C LYS A 127 11.31 -4.73 -1.25
N LYS A 128 11.13 -4.42 -2.54
CA LYS A 128 11.88 -5.07 -3.63
C LYS A 128 13.37 -4.70 -3.54
N SER A 129 13.69 -3.46 -3.18
CA SER A 129 15.05 -3.05 -2.86
C SER A 129 15.61 -3.86 -1.68
N HIS A 130 14.88 -3.96 -0.57
CA HIS A 130 15.34 -4.70 0.63
C HIS A 130 15.43 -6.23 0.46
N ILE A 131 14.49 -6.87 -0.25
CA ILE A 131 14.50 -8.31 -0.50
C ILE A 131 15.67 -8.68 -1.41
N CYS A 132 15.89 -7.93 -2.49
CA CYS A 132 17.03 -8.15 -3.35
C CYS A 132 18.35 -7.81 -2.64
N LEU A 133 18.41 -6.82 -1.75
CA LEU A 133 19.61 -6.58 -0.92
C LEU A 133 19.92 -7.74 0.05
N ALA A 134 18.90 -8.49 0.50
CA ALA A 134 19.08 -9.65 1.37
C ALA A 134 19.47 -10.93 0.59
N VAL A 135 19.00 -11.07 -0.65
CA VAL A 135 19.29 -12.23 -1.53
C VAL A 135 20.56 -12.02 -2.37
N ASP A 136 20.82 -10.81 -2.84
CA ASP A 136 21.89 -10.43 -3.77
C ASP A 136 23.04 -9.69 -3.09
N ARG A 137 23.52 -10.21 -1.95
CA ARG A 137 24.83 -9.78 -1.40
C ARG A 137 26.01 -10.10 -2.31
N CYS A 138 25.79 -10.65 -3.52
CA CYS A 138 26.86 -11.19 -4.34
C CYS A 138 27.29 -10.37 -5.56
N LEU A 139 26.49 -9.63 -6.35
CA LEU A 139 27.08 -9.07 -7.59
C LEU A 139 26.52 -7.78 -8.26
N TYR A 140 25.33 -7.23 -7.96
CA TYR A 140 24.82 -6.08 -8.74
C TYR A 140 24.00 -5.05 -7.93
N GLN A 141 24.66 -4.11 -7.26
CA GLN A 141 24.00 -3.00 -6.54
C GLN A 141 23.30 -1.98 -7.47
N GLN A 142 23.67 -1.88 -8.74
CA GLN A 142 23.14 -0.87 -9.68
C GLN A 142 21.90 -1.35 -10.47
N GLY A 143 21.77 -2.65 -10.76
CA GLY A 143 20.66 -3.18 -11.56
C GLY A 143 19.32 -3.18 -10.81
N THR A 144 19.32 -3.44 -9.50
CA THR A 144 18.10 -3.63 -8.70
C THR A 144 17.28 -2.36 -8.53
N ILE A 145 17.94 -1.22 -8.28
CA ILE A 145 17.25 0.08 -8.17
C ILE A 145 16.68 0.46 -9.54
N GLN A 146 17.44 0.22 -10.62
CA GLN A 146 17.01 0.49 -11.98
C GLN A 146 15.77 -0.32 -12.36
N MET A 147 15.74 -1.62 -12.04
CA MET A 147 14.56 -2.47 -12.26
C MET A 147 13.34 -2.01 -11.44
N ALA A 148 13.54 -1.48 -10.23
CA ALA A 148 12.45 -0.93 -9.43
C ALA A 148 11.91 0.39 -9.99
N ARG A 149 12.80 1.24 -10.53
CA ARG A 149 12.43 2.47 -11.26
C ARG A 149 11.65 2.15 -12.53
N GLU A 150 12.14 1.21 -13.33
CA GLU A 150 11.46 0.73 -14.54
C GLU A 150 10.10 0.13 -14.21
N ALA A 151 9.98 -0.71 -13.18
CA ALA A 151 8.69 -1.25 -12.74
C ALA A 151 7.70 -0.16 -12.31
N SER A 152 8.19 0.91 -11.67
CA SER A 152 7.35 2.04 -11.26
C SER A 152 6.84 2.84 -12.45
N VAL A 153 7.69 3.04 -13.47
CA VAL A 153 7.32 3.69 -14.73
C VAL A 153 6.35 2.82 -15.53
N ASN A 154 6.61 1.51 -15.62
CA ASN A 154 5.73 0.56 -16.29
C ASN A 154 4.34 0.53 -15.65
N ALA A 155 4.22 0.60 -14.33
CA ALA A 155 2.92 0.68 -13.66
C ALA A 155 2.08 1.89 -14.11
N VAL A 156 2.72 3.04 -14.40
CA VAL A 156 2.04 4.22 -14.95
C VAL A 156 1.64 3.99 -16.41
N ILE A 157 2.55 3.43 -17.21
CA ILE A 157 2.31 3.14 -18.63
C ILE A 157 1.15 2.16 -18.78
N ASP A 158 1.15 1.06 -18.03
CA ASP A 158 0.11 0.04 -18.04
C ASP A 158 -1.24 0.62 -17.62
N CYS A 159 -1.25 1.47 -16.60
CA CYS A 159 -2.46 2.18 -16.13
C CYS A 159 -3.03 3.10 -17.22
N LEU A 160 -2.19 3.90 -17.89
CA LEU A 160 -2.63 4.78 -18.98
C LEU A 160 -3.08 3.99 -20.20
N TYR A 161 -2.39 2.89 -20.52
CA TYR A 161 -2.74 2.02 -21.63
C TYR A 161 -4.09 1.32 -21.40
N ALA A 162 -4.34 0.80 -20.20
CA ALA A 162 -5.62 0.21 -19.82
C ALA A 162 -6.77 1.22 -19.95
N PHE A 163 -6.57 2.45 -19.47
CA PHE A 163 -7.57 3.52 -19.59
C PHE A 163 -7.87 3.88 -21.05
N ARG A 164 -6.82 3.98 -21.88
CA ARG A 164 -6.98 4.25 -23.32
C ARG A 164 -7.69 3.12 -24.05
N SER A 165 -7.40 1.87 -23.72
CA SER A 165 -8.07 0.70 -24.30
C SER A 165 -9.56 0.67 -23.97
N ALA A 166 -9.91 1.03 -22.73
CA ALA A 166 -11.30 1.12 -22.28
C ALA A 166 -12.03 2.35 -22.82
N SER A 167 -11.29 3.41 -23.18
CA SER A 167 -11.84 4.64 -23.76
C SER A 167 -11.96 4.50 -25.28
N SER A 168 -13.18 4.52 -25.81
CA SER A 168 -13.43 4.45 -27.26
C SER A 168 -12.98 5.70 -28.06
N SER A 169 -12.36 6.69 -27.40
CA SER A 169 -11.91 7.93 -28.02
C SER A 169 -10.69 7.72 -28.92
N ARG A 170 -10.83 8.08 -30.20
CA ARG A 170 -9.76 8.03 -31.21
C ARG A 170 -9.00 9.34 -31.35
N GLU A 171 -8.70 9.98 -30.23
CA GLU A 171 -7.84 11.16 -30.24
C GLU A 171 -6.38 10.72 -30.38
N TYR A 172 -5.69 11.31 -31.36
CA TYR A 172 -4.28 11.10 -31.62
C TYR A 172 -3.49 12.31 -31.11
N GLY A 173 -2.31 12.07 -30.53
CA GLY A 173 -1.44 13.13 -30.01
C GLY A 173 -1.75 13.59 -28.58
N THR A 174 -2.78 13.05 -27.91
CA THR A 174 -3.11 13.32 -26.51
C THR A 174 -2.85 12.11 -25.62
N LEU A 175 -2.45 12.34 -24.37
CA LEU A 175 -2.36 11.32 -23.32
C LEU A 175 -3.67 11.29 -22.54
N LEU A 176 -4.48 10.25 -22.78
CA LEU A 176 -5.75 10.04 -22.09
C LEU A 176 -5.51 9.49 -20.69
N CYS A 177 -6.17 10.09 -19.69
CA CYS A 177 -6.08 9.66 -18.30
C CYS A 177 -7.39 9.99 -17.56
N SER A 178 -7.76 9.16 -16.59
CA SER A 178 -8.89 9.49 -15.71
C SER A 178 -8.57 10.71 -14.84
N ARG A 179 -9.60 11.44 -14.42
CA ARG A 179 -9.43 12.64 -13.59
C ARG A 179 -8.65 12.35 -12.30
N ASN A 180 -8.90 11.20 -11.69
CA ASN A 180 -8.30 10.81 -10.41
C ASN A 180 -6.87 10.30 -10.55
N MET A 181 -6.49 9.80 -11.74
CA MET A 181 -5.14 9.31 -12.02
C MET A 181 -4.23 10.34 -12.72
N ARG A 182 -4.72 11.56 -13.00
CA ARG A 182 -3.94 12.60 -13.71
C ARG A 182 -2.61 12.95 -13.04
N LEU A 183 -2.56 12.90 -11.71
CA LEU A 183 -1.35 13.20 -10.95
C LEU A 183 -0.42 12.00 -10.80
N PHE A 184 -0.81 10.81 -11.26
CA PHE A 184 -0.04 9.58 -11.06
C PHE A 184 1.38 9.65 -11.64
N PRO A 185 1.60 10.14 -12.88
CA PRO A 185 2.96 10.28 -13.41
C PRO A 185 3.83 11.24 -12.60
N ILE A 186 3.24 12.33 -12.07
CA ILE A 186 3.95 13.34 -11.28
C ILE A 186 4.40 12.76 -9.94
N PHE A 187 3.53 12.00 -9.27
CA PHE A 187 3.88 11.37 -8.00
C PHE A 187 4.94 10.29 -8.17
N ILE A 188 4.89 9.49 -9.23
CA ILE A 188 5.95 8.52 -9.53
C ILE A 188 7.26 9.25 -9.85
N LEU A 189 7.23 10.34 -10.62
CA LEU A 189 8.41 11.16 -10.85
C LEU A 189 9.00 11.73 -9.55
N ALA A 190 8.14 12.19 -8.63
CA ALA A 190 8.57 12.68 -7.32
C ALA A 190 9.22 11.56 -6.49
N LEU A 191 8.65 10.36 -6.51
CA LEU A 191 9.19 9.18 -5.84
C LEU A 191 10.54 8.75 -6.42
N LEU A 192 10.71 8.82 -7.75
CA LEU A 192 11.98 8.54 -8.41
C LEU A 192 13.07 9.55 -8.01
N LYS A 193 12.68 10.79 -7.68
CA LYS A 193 13.58 11.87 -7.28
C LYS A 193 13.81 11.96 -5.76
N SER A 194 12.98 11.32 -4.92
CA SER A 194 13.04 11.45 -3.46
C SER A 194 14.23 10.73 -2.81
N VAL A 195 15.14 10.16 -3.62
CA VAL A 195 16.38 9.49 -3.19
C VAL A 195 17.61 10.23 -3.77
N SER A 196 17.49 11.55 -3.98
CA SER A 196 18.63 12.43 -4.31
C SER A 196 19.16 13.09 -3.05
#